data_AF-A0A8J9W776-F1
#
_entry.id   AF-A0A8J9W776-F1
#
_cell.length_a   1.000
_cell.length_b   1.000
_cell.length_c   1.000
_cell.angle_alpha   90.00
_cell.angle_beta   90.00
_cell.angle_gamma   90.00
#
_symmetry.space_group_name_H-M   'P 1'
#
loop_
_entity.id
_entity.type
_entity.pdbx_description
1 polymer ?
#
loop_
_entity_poly.entity_id
_entity_poly.type
_entity_poly.pdbx_seq_one_letter_code
_entity_poly.pdbx_strand_id
1 'polypeptide(L)'
;MTTSDEVTTPLQVTTPSSISTCSTPCHLYATCVTGQSGYTCVCSSGYQGNGVTCTLAAQQVSLEMTMNIPYTSDLADSTSQAFRTLAQSVSTEIFVYLSSSSSGLLSVTVSSFRPGSVVATVNANFQQNASVSSSGVVNSLKQAVANDTENPLGLNTSSISL
;
A
#
# COMPACT_ATOMS: atom_id res chain seq x y z
N MET A 1 -58.93 -34.19 -47.00
CA MET A 1 -58.99 -32.84 -46.42
C MET A 1 -57.57 -32.38 -46.15
N THR A 2 -57.20 -31.29 -46.81
CA THR A 2 -56.12 -30.29 -46.58
C THR A 2 -55.81 -30.03 -45.10
N THR A 3 -54.69 -29.51 -44.60
CA THR A 3 -53.35 -29.00 -45.02
C THR A 3 -52.61 -28.59 -43.72
N SER A 4 -51.33 -28.18 -43.83
CA SER A 4 -50.61 -27.22 -42.95
C SER A 4 -49.96 -27.79 -41.69
N ASP A 5 -48.62 -27.88 -41.56
CA ASP A 5 -47.56 -26.84 -41.40
C ASP A 5 -46.91 -27.15 -40.02
N GLU A 6 -45.61 -27.11 -39.70
CA GLU A 6 -44.36 -26.66 -40.31
C GLU A 6 -43.21 -27.51 -39.72
N VAL A 7 -42.14 -27.69 -40.48
CA VAL A 7 -40.83 -28.14 -39.96
C VAL A 7 -40.18 -26.94 -39.27
N THR A 8 -39.87 -27.01 -37.98
CA THR A 8 -38.86 -26.13 -37.36
C THR A 8 -38.13 -26.88 -36.26
N THR A 9 -36.93 -27.33 -36.64
CA THR A 9 -35.64 -27.20 -35.94
C THR A 9 -35.64 -27.23 -34.40
N PRO A 10 -34.80 -28.06 -33.75
CA PRO A 10 -34.59 -27.91 -32.30
C PRO A 10 -34.16 -26.46 -32.02
N LEU A 11 -34.79 -25.83 -31.02
CA LEU A 11 -34.39 -24.54 -30.49
C LEU A 11 -32.93 -24.63 -30.04
N GLN A 12 -31.99 -24.34 -30.94
CA GLN A 12 -30.70 -23.79 -30.56
C GLN A 12 -30.95 -22.37 -30.08
N VAL A 13 -31.25 -22.21 -28.80
CA VAL A 13 -31.05 -20.93 -28.11
C VAL A 13 -29.84 -21.12 -27.23
N THR A 14 -28.71 -20.83 -27.89
CA THR A 14 -27.49 -20.22 -27.36
C THR A 14 -27.12 -20.69 -25.95
N THR A 15 -26.05 -21.49 -25.89
CA THR A 15 -25.09 -21.42 -24.78
C THR A 15 -25.07 -19.98 -24.27
N PRO A 16 -25.22 -19.68 -22.97
CA PRO A 16 -25.09 -18.30 -22.52
C PRO A 16 -23.71 -17.85 -23.00
N SER A 17 -23.75 -16.94 -23.97
CA SER A 17 -22.60 -16.33 -24.60
C SER A 17 -21.71 -15.86 -23.47
N SER A 18 -20.57 -16.55 -23.31
CA SER A 18 -19.47 -16.14 -22.45
C SER A 18 -19.94 -15.52 -21.13
N ILE A 19 -20.24 -16.36 -20.11
CA ILE A 19 -19.88 -15.95 -18.75
C ILE A 19 -18.36 -15.78 -18.83
N SER A 20 -17.93 -14.57 -19.13
CA SER A 20 -16.53 -14.20 -19.14
C SER A 20 -16.12 -14.25 -17.68
N THR A 21 -15.74 -15.45 -17.24
CA THR A 21 -15.04 -15.71 -15.99
C THR A 21 -13.70 -15.02 -16.12
N CYS A 22 -13.68 -13.72 -15.83
CA CYS A 22 -12.53 -12.83 -15.96
C CYS A 22 -11.61 -13.08 -17.17
N SER A 23 -12.07 -12.67 -18.35
CA SER A 23 -11.23 -12.68 -19.56
C SER A 23 -10.25 -11.50 -19.64
N THR A 24 -10.39 -10.48 -18.80
CA THR A 24 -9.43 -9.37 -18.69
C THR A 24 -8.74 -9.41 -17.33
N PRO A 25 -7.41 -9.22 -17.26
CA PRO A 25 -6.76 -9.12 -15.97
C PRO A 25 -7.28 -7.86 -15.26
N CYS A 26 -7.95 -8.05 -14.13
CA CYS A 26 -8.10 -6.98 -13.15
C CYS A 26 -6.71 -6.44 -12.79
N HIS A 27 -6.67 -5.27 -12.17
CA HIS A 27 -5.42 -4.78 -11.61
C HIS A 27 -4.76 -5.85 -10.71
N LEU A 28 -3.43 -5.86 -10.60
CA LEU A 28 -2.70 -6.80 -9.74
C LEU A 28 -3.20 -6.79 -8.28
N TYR A 29 -3.75 -5.66 -7.85
CA TYR A 29 -4.36 -5.45 -6.53
C TYR A 29 -5.88 -5.39 -6.58
N ALA A 30 -6.51 -6.17 -7.45
CA ALA A 30 -7.96 -6.31 -7.53
C ALA A 30 -8.36 -7.78 -7.68
N THR A 31 -9.49 -8.12 -7.08
CA THR A 31 -10.12 -9.43 -7.19
C THR A 31 -11.26 -9.37 -8.18
N CYS A 32 -11.30 -10.35 -9.07
CA CYS A 32 -12.44 -10.56 -9.94
C CYS A 32 -13.61 -11.18 -9.17
N VAL A 33 -14.75 -10.51 -9.17
CA VAL A 33 -15.99 -11.02 -8.58
C VAL A 33 -16.98 -11.28 -9.72
N THR A 34 -17.41 -12.52 -9.86
CA THR A 34 -18.46 -12.90 -10.82
C THR A 34 -19.84 -12.68 -10.19
N GLY A 35 -20.74 -12.07 -10.94
CA GLY A 35 -22.11 -11.80 -10.54
C GLY A 35 -23.11 -12.18 -11.63
N GLN A 36 -24.40 -12.04 -11.32
CA GLN A 36 -25.50 -12.43 -12.21
C GLN A 36 -25.50 -11.70 -13.57
N SER A 37 -24.83 -10.55 -13.65
CA SER A 37 -24.77 -9.67 -14.82
C SER A 37 -23.38 -9.60 -15.49
N GLY A 38 -22.41 -10.42 -15.09
CA GLY A 38 -21.04 -10.42 -15.64
C GLY A 38 -19.95 -10.58 -14.57
N TYR A 39 -18.78 -9.96 -14.80
CA TYR A 39 -17.72 -9.86 -13.78
C TYR A 39 -17.47 -8.39 -13.42
N THR A 40 -16.96 -8.16 -12.22
CA THR A 40 -16.51 -6.84 -11.76
C THR A 40 -15.19 -6.98 -11.04
N CYS A 41 -14.24 -6.10 -11.32
CA CYS A 41 -12.99 -6.03 -10.57
C CYS A 41 -13.20 -5.16 -9.32
N VAL A 42 -12.87 -5.69 -8.16
CA VAL A 42 -12.94 -4.98 -6.88
C VAL A 42 -11.53 -4.85 -6.34
N CYS A 43 -11.06 -3.62 -6.07
CA CYS A 43 -9.74 -3.43 -5.49
C CYS A 43 -9.63 -4.17 -4.15
N SER A 44 -8.51 -4.85 -3.95
CA SER A 44 -8.17 -5.55 -2.72
C SER A 44 -8.10 -4.56 -1.55
N SER A 45 -8.23 -5.07 -0.33
CA SER A 45 -8.10 -4.27 0.88
C SER A 45 -6.81 -3.43 0.87
N GLY A 46 -6.92 -2.15 1.20
CA GLY A 46 -5.82 -1.18 1.11
C GLY A 46 -5.66 -0.50 -0.25
N TYR A 47 -6.50 -0.81 -1.24
CA TYR A 47 -6.50 -0.17 -2.56
C TYR A 47 -7.88 0.37 -2.94
N GLN A 48 -7.90 1.48 -3.69
CA GLN A 48 -9.09 2.14 -4.20
C GLN A 48 -8.95 2.37 -5.70
N GLY A 49 -10.09 2.46 -6.37
CA GLY A 49 -10.18 2.70 -7.80
C GLY A 49 -11.33 1.91 -8.40
N ASN A 50 -11.28 1.67 -9.70
CA ASN A 50 -12.35 1.01 -10.46
C ASN A 50 -12.09 -0.50 -10.68
N GLY A 51 -11.10 -1.07 -9.99
CA GLY A 51 -10.71 -2.48 -10.15
C GLY A 51 -9.83 -2.78 -11.37
N VAL A 52 -9.85 -1.93 -12.39
CA VAL A 52 -8.91 -1.96 -13.54
C VAL A 52 -7.66 -1.16 -13.21
N THR A 53 -7.83 -0.06 -12.48
CA THR A 53 -6.76 0.71 -11.85
C THR A 53 -7.03 0.74 -10.36
N CYS A 54 -6.07 0.27 -9.57
CA CYS A 54 -6.14 0.30 -8.11
C CYS A 54 -4.89 0.97 -7.56
N THR A 55 -5.08 2.11 -6.91
CA THR A 55 -4.04 2.83 -6.17
C THR A 55 -4.19 2.55 -4.69
N LEU A 56 -3.11 2.64 -3.91
CA LEU A 56 -3.23 2.54 -2.45
C LEU A 56 -4.28 3.53 -1.93
N ALA A 57 -5.30 3.01 -1.26
CA ALA A 57 -6.28 3.79 -0.51
C ALA A 57 -5.68 4.04 0.86
N ALA A 58 -4.67 4.91 0.90
CA ALA A 58 -3.91 5.14 2.11
C ALA A 58 -3.94 6.60 2.53
N GLN A 59 -4.24 6.82 3.81
CA GLN A 59 -3.88 8.07 4.46
C GLN A 59 -2.37 8.04 4.72
N GLN A 60 -1.66 9.02 4.18
CA GLN A 60 -0.21 9.11 4.30
C GLN A 60 0.18 10.20 5.30
N VAL A 61 1.07 9.86 6.23
CA VAL A 61 1.73 10.83 7.11
C VAL A 61 3.22 10.82 6.79
N SER A 62 3.71 11.94 6.27
CA SER A 62 5.14 12.17 6.05
C SER A 62 5.79 12.64 7.34
N LEU A 63 6.99 12.13 7.61
CA LEU A 63 7.76 12.38 8.81
C LEU A 63 9.21 12.68 8.42
N GLU A 64 9.86 13.57 9.15
CA GLU A 64 11.30 13.77 9.09
C GLU A 64 11.97 13.40 10.42
N MET A 65 13.13 12.77 10.34
CA MET A 65 13.94 12.38 11.50
C MET A 65 15.41 12.24 11.15
N THR A 66 16.27 12.50 12.15
CA THR A 66 17.72 12.34 12.05
C THR A 66 18.14 11.01 12.68
N MET A 67 19.02 10.28 11.98
CA MET A 67 19.70 9.09 12.48
C MET A 67 21.17 9.39 12.82
N ASN A 68 21.72 8.63 13.77
CA ASN A 68 23.14 8.69 14.12
C ASN A 68 23.99 7.77 13.22
N ILE A 69 23.92 8.00 11.91
CA ILE A 69 24.70 7.27 10.91
C ILE A 69 25.40 8.27 9.98
N PRO A 70 26.58 7.93 9.43
CA PRO A 70 27.28 8.80 8.50
C PRO A 70 26.55 8.87 7.15
N TYR A 71 26.43 10.07 6.59
CA TYR A 71 25.91 10.25 5.24
C TYR A 71 26.97 9.89 4.19
N THR A 72 26.57 9.14 3.15
CA THR A 72 27.39 8.90 1.96
C THR A 72 26.68 9.46 0.72
N SER A 73 27.43 9.81 -0.32
CA SER A 73 26.85 10.32 -1.58
C SER A 73 25.87 9.34 -2.22
N ASP A 74 26.07 8.03 -2.03
CA ASP A 74 25.19 6.99 -2.56
C ASP A 74 23.77 7.07 -1.96
N LEU A 75 23.61 7.66 -0.77
CA LEU A 75 22.29 7.89 -0.16
C LEU A 75 21.50 9.00 -0.86
N ALA A 76 22.11 9.79 -1.75
CA ALA A 76 21.36 10.72 -2.61
C ALA A 76 20.60 9.99 -3.74
N ASP A 77 21.05 8.79 -4.11
CA ASP A 77 20.51 8.02 -5.22
C ASP A 77 19.62 6.89 -4.71
N SER A 78 18.31 7.01 -4.92
CA SER A 78 17.32 6.00 -4.54
C SER A 78 17.53 4.65 -5.22
N THR A 79 18.31 4.62 -6.30
CA THR A 79 18.66 3.42 -7.07
C THR A 79 20.02 2.83 -6.66
N SER A 80 20.69 3.39 -5.65
CA SER A 80 21.91 2.79 -5.11
C SER A 80 21.61 1.64 -4.16
N GLN A 81 22.58 0.74 -3.99
CA GLN A 81 22.46 -0.33 -3.00
C GLN A 81 22.46 0.23 -1.57
N ALA A 82 23.28 1.25 -1.29
CA ALA A 82 23.34 1.87 0.03
C ALA A 82 22.00 2.47 0.44
N PHE A 83 21.33 3.19 -0.47
CA PHE A 83 20.00 3.73 -0.24
C PHE A 83 19.00 2.61 0.04
N ARG A 84 18.91 1.60 -0.83
CA ARG A 84 17.95 0.50 -0.66
C ARG A 84 18.12 -0.23 0.66
N THR A 85 19.35 -0.57 1.02
CA THR A 85 19.65 -1.27 2.28
C THR A 85 19.21 -0.43 3.48
N LEU A 86 19.61 0.85 3.52
CA LEU A 86 19.25 1.73 4.63
C LEU A 86 17.74 2.00 4.67
N ALA A 87 17.11 2.27 3.52
CA ALA A 87 15.68 2.48 3.41
C ALA A 87 14.89 1.26 3.89
N GLN A 88 15.38 0.04 3.61
CA GLN A 88 14.77 -1.19 4.09
C GLN A 88 14.90 -1.32 5.63
N SER A 89 16.07 -1.06 6.20
CA SER A 89 16.26 -1.06 7.66
C SER A 89 15.37 -0.01 8.34
N VAL A 90 15.35 1.23 7.83
CA VAL A 90 14.50 2.31 8.34
C VAL A 90 13.03 1.96 8.25
N SER A 91 12.56 1.50 7.08
CA SER A 91 11.16 1.14 6.90
C SER A 91 10.74 0.00 7.82
N THR A 92 11.62 -0.98 8.05
CA THR A 92 11.33 -2.14 8.91
C THR A 92 11.18 -1.72 10.38
N GLU A 93 12.15 -0.99 10.92
CA GLU A 93 12.12 -0.56 12.32
C GLU A 93 10.97 0.41 12.60
N ILE A 94 10.77 1.42 11.73
CA ILE A 94 9.67 2.37 11.90
C ILE A 94 8.31 1.67 11.78
N PHE A 95 8.19 0.67 10.90
CA PHE A 95 6.98 -0.16 10.84
C PHE A 95 6.75 -0.92 12.15
N VAL A 96 7.78 -1.50 12.77
CA VAL A 96 7.66 -2.16 14.08
C VAL A 96 7.18 -1.18 15.15
N TYR A 97 7.80 0.00 15.26
CA TYR A 97 7.40 1.01 16.23
C TYR A 97 5.95 1.47 16.04
N LEU A 98 5.56 1.80 14.81
CA LEU A 98 4.23 2.31 14.53
C LEU A 98 3.16 1.21 14.55
N SER A 99 3.46 -0.02 14.12
CA SER A 99 2.49 -1.12 14.14
C SER A 99 2.09 -1.53 15.56
N SER A 100 2.97 -1.34 16.55
CA SER A 100 2.65 -1.54 17.97
C SER A 100 1.71 -0.49 18.56
N SER A 101 1.70 0.72 17.99
CA SER A 101 1.11 1.92 18.60
C SER A 101 0.03 2.60 17.75
N SER A 102 -0.16 2.17 16.51
CA SER A 102 -1.10 2.76 15.56
C SER A 102 -1.87 1.66 14.82
N SER A 103 -3.19 1.74 14.86
CA SER A 103 -4.06 0.82 14.12
C SER A 103 -4.13 1.22 12.64
N GLY A 104 -4.27 0.22 11.78
CA GLY A 104 -4.43 0.43 10.33
C GLY A 104 -3.16 0.84 9.60
N LEU A 105 -1.97 0.73 10.18
CA LEU A 105 -0.72 0.91 9.42
C LEU A 105 -0.59 -0.19 8.36
N LEU A 106 -0.39 0.20 7.09
CA LEU A 106 -0.21 -0.71 5.96
C LEU A 106 1.27 -0.88 5.61
N SER A 107 2.01 0.21 5.52
CA SER A 107 3.43 0.19 5.16
C SER A 107 4.14 1.45 5.62
N VAL A 108 5.46 1.36 5.70
CA VAL A 108 6.34 2.52 5.84
C VAL A 108 7.31 2.51 4.65
N THR A 109 7.52 3.68 4.03
CA THR A 109 8.47 3.85 2.92
C THR A 109 9.38 5.03 3.16
N VAL A 110 10.62 4.96 2.70
CA VAL A 110 11.54 6.10 2.71
C VAL A 110 11.53 6.78 1.35
N SER A 111 11.27 8.08 1.33
CA SER A 111 11.32 8.90 0.11
C SER A 111 12.73 9.39 -0.22
N SER A 112 13.49 9.82 0.77
CA SER A 112 14.81 10.41 0.56
C SER A 112 15.67 10.41 1.82
N PHE A 113 16.99 10.45 1.62
CA PHE A 113 17.97 10.79 2.64
C PHE A 113 18.66 12.12 2.28
N ARG A 114 18.95 12.97 3.27
CA ARG A 114 19.64 14.26 3.05
C ARG A 114 20.95 14.37 3.85
N PRO A 115 21.94 15.15 3.36
CA PRO A 115 23.21 15.40 4.05
C PRO A 115 23.03 16.06 5.42
N GLY A 116 23.91 15.72 6.38
CA GLY A 116 23.85 16.12 7.79
C GLY A 116 24.04 14.89 8.69
N SER A 117 23.43 14.87 9.89
CA SER A 117 22.96 13.61 10.46
C SER A 117 21.92 13.07 9.48
N VAL A 118 22.04 11.84 8.97
CA VAL A 118 21.19 11.37 7.86
C VAL A 118 19.72 11.65 8.18
N VAL A 119 19.15 12.60 7.44
CA VAL A 119 17.74 13.02 7.60
C VAL A 119 16.93 12.16 6.66
N ALA A 120 16.06 11.31 7.20
CA ALA A 120 15.14 10.50 6.40
C ALA A 120 13.78 11.19 6.31
N THR A 121 13.27 11.32 5.09
CA THR A 121 11.85 11.62 4.85
C THR A 121 11.12 10.30 4.70
N VAL A 122 10.23 9.99 5.64
CA VAL A 122 9.53 8.71 5.77
C VAL A 122 8.04 8.91 5.59
N ASN A 123 7.38 8.03 4.84
CA ASN A 123 5.94 8.01 4.70
C ASN A 123 5.34 6.80 5.40
N ALA A 124 4.54 7.04 6.42
CA ALA A 124 3.69 6.02 7.01
C ALA A 124 2.34 6.01 6.28
N ASN A 125 2.01 4.88 5.66
CA ASN A 125 0.78 4.69 4.89
C ASN A 125 -0.19 3.87 5.73
N PHE A 126 -1.35 4.44 6.03
CA PHE A 126 -2.41 3.84 6.84
C PHE A 126 -3.63 3.53 5.97
N GLN A 127 -4.46 2.58 6.37
CA GLN A 127 -5.74 2.30 5.71
C GLN A 127 -6.60 3.56 5.63
N GLN A 128 -7.29 3.75 4.51
CA GLN A 128 -8.15 4.93 4.31
C GLN A 128 -9.21 5.12 5.40
N ASN A 129 -9.69 4.05 6.02
CA ASN A 129 -10.68 4.08 7.10
C ASN A 129 -10.07 4.20 8.51
N ALA A 130 -8.73 4.20 8.64
CA ALA A 130 -8.08 4.40 9.93
C ALA A 130 -8.29 5.85 10.39
N SER A 131 -8.55 6.06 11.68
CA SER A 131 -8.59 7.41 12.24
C SER A 131 -7.17 7.87 12.54
N VAL A 132 -6.51 8.53 11.59
CA VAL A 132 -5.12 8.94 11.70
C VAL A 132 -5.02 10.43 12.03
N SER A 133 -4.15 10.76 13.00
CA SER A 133 -3.74 12.14 13.28
C SER A 133 -2.23 12.24 13.12
N SER A 134 -1.76 13.22 12.34
CA SER A 134 -0.32 13.43 12.11
C SER A 134 0.46 13.62 13.42
N SER A 135 -0.08 14.37 14.38
CA SER A 135 0.53 14.54 15.70
C SER A 135 0.46 13.27 16.56
N GLY A 136 -0.60 12.48 16.40
CA GLY A 136 -0.72 11.16 17.03
C GLY A 136 0.40 10.23 16.59
N VAL A 137 0.63 10.13 15.27
CA VAL A 137 1.69 9.30 14.69
C VAL A 137 3.08 9.74 15.18
N VAL A 138 3.36 11.04 15.19
CA VAL A 138 4.62 11.60 15.71
C VAL A 138 4.82 11.22 17.18
N ASN A 139 3.79 11.38 18.02
CA ASN A 139 3.88 11.08 19.45
C ASN A 139 4.05 9.58 19.72
N SER A 140 3.29 8.74 19.02
CA SER A 140 3.43 7.29 19.09
C SER A 140 4.84 6.85 18.72
N LEU A 141 5.42 7.41 17.65
CA LEU A 141 6.78 7.07 17.25
C LEU A 141 7.82 7.56 18.26
N LYS A 142 7.70 8.80 18.75
CA LYS A 142 8.59 9.34 19.80
C LYS A 142 8.58 8.46 21.04
N GLN A 143 7.40 8.02 21.47
CA GLN A 143 7.25 7.15 22.63
C GLN A 143 7.85 5.77 22.40
N ALA A 144 7.61 5.16 21.24
CA ALA A 144 8.16 3.84 20.91
C ALA A 144 9.69 3.86 20.87
N VAL A 145 10.29 4.87 20.21
CA VAL A 145 11.75 5.05 20.16
C VAL A 145 12.33 5.35 21.53
N ALA A 146 11.67 6.15 22.36
CA ALA A 146 12.13 6.45 23.72
C ALA A 146 12.11 5.23 24.66
N ASN A 147 11.23 4.27 24.38
CA ASN A 147 11.12 3.03 25.15
C ASN A 147 12.06 1.93 24.68
N ASP A 148 12.64 2.06 23.48
CA ASP A 148 13.59 1.11 22.94
C ASP A 148 15.02 1.46 23.39
N THR A 149 15.57 0.64 24.28
CA THR A 149 16.94 0.81 24.78
C THR A 149 18.01 0.46 23.74
N GLU A 150 17.68 -0.37 22.75
CA GLU A 150 18.61 -0.75 21.68
C GLU A 150 18.69 0.34 20.62
N ASN A 151 17.55 0.98 20.29
CA ASN A 151 17.43 2.04 19.27
C ASN A 151 18.37 1.80 18.07
N PRO A 152 18.14 0.71 17.30
CA PRO A 152 19.13 0.15 16.37
C PRO A 152 19.55 1.11 15.25
N LEU A 153 18.71 2.11 14.94
CA LEU A 153 18.99 3.15 13.94
C LEU A 153 19.55 4.45 14.53
N GLY A 154 19.72 4.52 15.85
CA GLY A 154 20.16 5.72 16.56
C GLY A 154 19.25 6.91 16.29
N LEU A 155 17.93 6.70 16.28
CA LEU A 155 16.95 7.74 16.02
C LEU A 155 16.96 8.77 17.15
N ASN A 156 16.99 10.06 16.78
CA ASN A 156 16.86 11.14 17.74
C ASN A 156 15.38 11.53 17.90
N THR A 157 14.78 11.22 19.05
CA THR A 157 13.37 11.52 19.35
C THR A 157 13.01 13.01 19.23
N SER A 158 13.95 13.91 19.48
CA SER A 158 13.73 15.36 19.37
C SER A 158 13.67 15.85 17.92
N SER A 159 14.21 15.07 16.98
CA SER A 159 14.20 15.40 15.54
C SER A 159 12.93 14.97 14.83
N ILE A 160 12.13 14.08 15.43
CA ILE A 160 10.94 13.50 14.80
C ILE A 160 9.87 14.59 14.65
N SER A 161 9.51 14.91 13.41
CA SER A 161 8.57 15.97 13.02
C SER A 161 7.84 15.62 11.72
N LEU A 162 6.91 16.48 11.29
CA LEU A 162 6.13 16.34 10.05
C LEU A 162 6.80 17.10 8.90
#